data_AF-A0A4R0RIX8-F1
#
_entry.id   AF-A0A4R0RIX8-F1
#
_cell.length_a   1.000
_cell.length_b   1.000
_cell.length_c   1.000
_cell.angle_alpha   90.00
_cell.angle_beta   90.00
_cell.angle_gamma   90.00
#
_symmetry.space_group_name_H-M   'P 1'
#
loop_
_entity.id
_entity.type
_entity.pdbx_description
1 polymer ?
#
loop_
_entity_poly.entity_id
_entity_poly.type
_entity_poly.pdbx_seq_one_letter_code
_entity_poly.pdbx_strand_id
1 'polypeptide(L)'
;MKRNNDLSISPTTSSSVPSPDDLSTPTFLSFNAVTPGCPTDSNLYAQQLQTSLRTPLSTFKNMPRTATTMARRHSVVPGSSTGPTTEFDSHAEGAPGRVQQWRIQPGTFIAFELDTNLVADQMQTDCAAVDQVRTFSKNRYIGLVLWSHTYTIEPESDDDGSLSDDSPAEVVEELIVNFVSPHPPPAPLQAHYIPIAPMSSKSPINEAPLQTSTLFPYPNLYQYTTLGTRLEVRTMHDSSLRFGLKEDEFGRLDERIALDFGVLGKLGPEDEKAQRLKVPMYSLPARVWRDVREASHSHGLKKSGSECITHPSKFVDEVEGLARLVPALAFAMADSDVTEQSSREQPSHKL
;
A
#
# COMPACT_ATOMS: atom_id res chain seq x y z
N MET A 1 16.17 53.76 -32.94
CA MET A 1 17.65 53.78 -32.88
C MET A 1 18.16 52.39 -33.16
N LYS A 2 19.20 52.22 -33.99
CA LYS A 2 19.86 50.94 -34.24
C LYS A 2 20.89 50.65 -33.15
N ARG A 3 21.09 49.38 -32.79
CA ARG A 3 22.43 48.74 -32.69
C ARG A 3 22.27 47.22 -32.60
N ASN A 4 22.84 46.54 -33.58
CA ASN A 4 23.10 45.10 -33.55
C ASN A 4 24.29 44.83 -32.62
N ASN A 5 24.46 43.58 -32.20
CA ASN A 5 25.78 43.08 -31.79
C ASN A 5 25.88 41.59 -32.19
N ASP A 6 26.51 41.35 -33.34
CA ASP A 6 27.07 40.06 -33.76
C ASP A 6 28.59 40.07 -33.54
N LEU A 7 29.26 38.93 -33.82
CA LEU A 7 30.72 38.64 -33.76
C LEU A 7 31.23 38.06 -32.41
N SER A 8 32.15 37.07 -32.34
CA SER A 8 32.70 36.15 -33.37
C SER A 8 33.62 35.04 -32.79
N ILE A 9 33.51 33.80 -33.33
CA ILE A 9 34.54 32.86 -33.88
C ILE A 9 36.06 33.09 -33.54
N SER A 10 36.94 32.13 -33.15
CA SER A 10 36.77 30.80 -32.49
C SER A 10 37.94 30.22 -31.59
N PRO A 11 39.08 29.59 -32.02
CA PRO A 11 39.56 28.35 -31.34
C PRO A 11 41.10 28.20 -31.06
N THR A 12 41.56 26.95 -30.83
CA THR A 12 42.93 26.41 -30.51
C THR A 12 43.31 26.43 -29.02
N THR A 13 44.06 25.49 -28.40
CA THR A 13 45.11 24.49 -28.77
C THR A 13 44.93 23.17 -27.97
N SER A 14 45.04 21.91 -28.46
CA SER A 14 46.22 21.09 -28.88
C SER A 14 47.31 20.76 -27.82
N SER A 15 47.75 19.48 -27.78
CA SER A 15 48.87 18.89 -26.98
C SER A 15 48.53 18.54 -25.51
N SER A 16 49.02 17.46 -24.86
CA SER A 16 50.01 16.40 -25.23
C SER A 16 49.80 15.11 -24.40
N VAL A 17 50.29 13.97 -24.90
CA VAL A 17 50.42 12.68 -24.17
C VAL A 17 51.81 12.56 -23.55
N PRO A 18 51.96 11.93 -22.35
CA PRO A 18 52.92 10.83 -22.24
C PRO A 18 52.46 9.64 -21.36
N SER A 19 53.08 8.49 -21.60
CA SER A 19 53.09 7.25 -20.78
C SER A 19 54.56 6.82 -20.60
N PRO A 20 54.91 5.74 -19.85
CA PRO A 20 54.30 5.06 -18.70
C PRO A 20 55.32 4.93 -17.51
N ASP A 21 55.18 3.89 -16.68
CA ASP A 21 56.12 3.33 -15.67
C ASP A 21 56.25 4.12 -14.32
N ASP A 22 56.39 3.51 -13.12
CA ASP A 22 56.52 2.10 -12.71
C ASP A 22 56.14 1.87 -11.21
N LEU A 23 56.06 0.59 -10.77
CA LEU A 23 56.18 0.07 -9.36
C LEU A 23 55.19 0.56 -8.28
N SER A 24 54.39 -0.29 -7.60
CA SER A 24 54.88 -1.33 -6.69
C SER A 24 53.73 -2.13 -6.03
N THR A 25 53.97 -3.40 -5.67
CA THR A 25 53.08 -4.29 -4.90
C THR A 25 53.39 -4.21 -3.39
N PRO A 26 52.50 -4.72 -2.48
CA PRO A 26 52.68 -6.10 -2.02
C PRO A 26 51.42 -6.90 -1.62
N THR A 27 51.52 -8.22 -1.80
CA THR A 27 51.04 -9.31 -0.92
C THR A 27 49.59 -9.36 -0.42
N PHE A 28 48.86 -10.41 -0.83
CA PHE A 28 47.77 -11.01 -0.06
C PHE A 28 48.08 -12.48 0.22
N LEU A 29 47.84 -12.93 1.45
CA LEU A 29 48.04 -14.32 1.89
C LEU A 29 46.79 -15.16 1.64
N SER A 30 47.00 -16.43 1.27
CA SER A 30 45.97 -17.46 1.22
C SER A 30 46.00 -18.29 2.49
N PHE A 31 44.82 -18.64 3.02
CA PHE A 31 44.67 -19.80 3.92
C PHE A 31 43.30 -20.46 3.69
N ASN A 32 43.34 -21.77 3.41
CA ASN A 32 42.18 -22.66 3.49
C ASN A 32 42.03 -23.18 4.92
N ALA A 33 40.80 -23.35 5.39
CA ALA A 33 40.46 -24.38 6.37
C ALA A 33 38.97 -24.76 6.27
N VAL A 34 38.71 -26.06 6.15
CA VAL A 34 37.38 -26.68 6.32
C VAL A 34 37.36 -27.36 7.69
N THR A 35 36.28 -27.22 8.46
CA THR A 35 35.93 -28.14 9.54
C THR A 35 34.40 -28.30 9.65
N PRO A 36 33.89 -29.49 10.02
CA PRO A 36 32.45 -29.77 10.00
C PRO A 36 31.80 -29.86 11.39
N GLY A 37 30.48 -29.65 11.44
CA GLY A 37 29.58 -30.33 12.38
C GLY A 37 29.02 -29.51 13.55
N CYS A 38 27.75 -29.12 13.42
CA CYS A 38 26.70 -29.23 14.46
C CYS A 38 25.33 -29.11 13.78
N PRO A 39 24.31 -29.91 14.15
CA PRO A 39 22.94 -29.68 13.72
C PRO A 39 22.36 -28.54 14.56
N THR A 40 21.91 -27.45 13.94
CA THR A 40 21.18 -26.39 14.64
C THR A 40 19.67 -26.61 14.52
N ASP A 41 18.94 -26.40 15.60
CA ASP A 41 17.47 -26.53 15.73
C ASP A 41 16.67 -25.47 14.92
N SER A 42 17.31 -24.83 13.94
CA SER A 42 16.79 -23.73 13.13
C SER A 42 15.53 -24.09 12.33
N ASN A 43 15.32 -25.37 12.03
CA ASN A 43 14.14 -25.84 11.29
C ASN A 43 12.85 -25.88 12.13
N LEU A 44 12.94 -26.04 13.46
CA LEU A 44 11.77 -25.96 14.35
C LEU A 44 11.34 -24.50 14.55
N TYR A 45 12.32 -23.60 14.73
CA TYR A 45 12.05 -22.16 14.87
C TYR A 45 11.40 -21.55 13.62
N ALA A 46 11.82 -22.00 12.43
CA ALA A 46 11.19 -21.61 11.16
C ALA A 46 9.74 -22.12 11.04
N GLN A 47 9.42 -23.31 11.55
CA GLN A 47 8.05 -23.83 11.56
C GLN A 47 7.14 -23.11 12.57
N GLN A 48 7.66 -22.70 13.72
CA GLN A 48 6.87 -22.04 14.77
C GLN A 48 6.55 -20.56 14.44
N LEU A 49 7.45 -19.87 13.73
CA LEU A 49 7.13 -18.57 13.10
C LEU A 49 6.17 -18.70 11.90
N GLN A 50 6.15 -19.87 11.22
CA GLN A 50 5.20 -20.15 10.16
C GLN A 50 3.78 -20.42 10.67
N THR A 51 3.59 -20.86 11.91
CA THR A 51 2.24 -20.99 12.50
C THR A 51 1.69 -19.65 12.97
N SER A 52 2.45 -18.88 13.74
CA SER A 52 1.96 -17.62 14.33
C SER A 52 1.70 -16.47 13.34
N LEU A 53 2.12 -16.61 12.08
CA LEU A 53 1.79 -15.69 10.98
C LEU A 53 0.93 -16.33 9.88
N ARG A 54 0.36 -17.52 10.14
CA ARG A 54 -0.61 -18.19 9.26
C ARG A 54 -2.05 -17.89 9.66
N THR A 55 -2.44 -16.62 9.56
CA THR A 55 -3.80 -16.35 9.10
C THR A 55 -3.97 -16.92 7.67
N PRO A 56 -5.15 -17.45 7.32
CA PRO A 56 -5.25 -18.43 6.23
C PRO A 56 -5.13 -17.83 4.82
N LEU A 57 -3.91 -17.85 4.27
CA LEU A 57 -3.66 -17.66 2.82
C LEU A 57 -4.42 -18.66 1.92
N SER A 58 -4.98 -19.73 2.48
CA SER A 58 -5.58 -20.85 1.74
C SER A 58 -6.93 -20.54 1.09
N THR A 59 -7.63 -19.46 1.44
CA THR A 59 -9.02 -19.22 1.02
C THR A 59 -9.15 -18.48 -0.32
N PHE A 60 -8.12 -17.78 -0.80
CA PHE A 60 -8.23 -16.86 -1.95
C PHE A 60 -7.65 -17.37 -3.29
N LYS A 61 -8.06 -18.57 -3.72
CA LYS A 61 -7.92 -18.97 -5.14
C LYS A 61 -8.88 -18.25 -6.10
N ASN A 62 -9.86 -17.51 -5.56
CA ASN A 62 -10.87 -16.78 -6.32
C ASN A 62 -10.86 -15.28 -5.97
N MET A 63 -9.79 -14.58 -6.34
CA MET A 63 -9.89 -13.13 -6.56
C MET A 63 -10.93 -12.90 -7.66
N PRO A 64 -12.03 -12.16 -7.43
CA PRO A 64 -12.95 -11.83 -8.50
C PRO A 64 -12.19 -11.04 -9.57
N ARG A 65 -12.20 -11.53 -10.81
CA ARG A 65 -11.67 -10.79 -11.96
C ARG A 65 -12.48 -9.51 -12.10
N THR A 66 -11.80 -8.39 -11.83
CA THR A 66 -12.29 -7.00 -11.73
C THR A 66 -13.33 -6.74 -10.62
N ALA A 67 -13.28 -5.54 -10.03
CA ALA A 67 -14.21 -5.08 -8.99
C ALA A 67 -15.62 -4.76 -9.50
N THR A 68 -15.94 -5.22 -10.71
CA THR A 68 -17.16 -4.88 -11.44
C THR A 68 -18.32 -5.72 -10.90
N THR A 69 -19.44 -5.07 -10.54
CA THR A 69 -20.75 -5.67 -10.18
C THR A 69 -21.02 -6.04 -8.70
N MET A 70 -20.42 -5.37 -7.70
CA MET A 70 -20.87 -5.50 -6.29
C MET A 70 -21.64 -4.29 -5.72
N ALA A 71 -21.59 -3.11 -6.34
CA ALA A 71 -22.26 -1.90 -5.82
C ALA A 71 -23.74 -1.72 -6.23
N ARG A 72 -24.33 -2.61 -7.05
CA ARG A 72 -25.62 -2.36 -7.73
C ARG A 72 -26.79 -3.20 -7.21
N ARG A 73 -27.06 -3.18 -5.90
CA ARG A 73 -28.31 -3.71 -5.29
C ARG A 73 -28.87 -2.85 -4.15
N HIS A 74 -29.24 -1.61 -4.45
CA HIS A 74 -30.30 -0.93 -3.70
C HIS A 74 -31.65 -1.13 -4.40
N SER A 75 -32.62 -1.61 -3.63
CA SER A 75 -33.97 -1.93 -4.11
C SER A 75 -34.76 -0.65 -4.40
N VAL A 76 -35.19 -0.47 -5.66
CA VAL A 76 -36.19 0.55 -6.00
C VAL A 76 -37.56 -0.05 -5.74
N VAL A 77 -38.22 0.39 -4.66
CA VAL A 77 -39.64 0.12 -4.42
C VAL A 77 -40.45 1.36 -4.81
N PRO A 78 -41.25 1.34 -5.89
CA PRO A 78 -42.18 2.41 -6.19
C PRO A 78 -43.50 2.19 -5.44
N GLY A 79 -43.89 3.12 -4.56
CA GLY A 79 -45.12 3.00 -3.77
C GLY A 79 -45.57 4.32 -3.15
N SER A 80 -46.46 5.03 -3.83
CA SER A 80 -47.12 6.23 -3.31
C SER A 80 -48.16 5.88 -2.24
N SER A 81 -48.17 6.58 -1.10
CA SER A 81 -49.38 6.82 -0.32
C SER A 81 -49.20 7.98 0.67
N THR A 82 -50.22 8.82 0.79
CA THR A 82 -50.34 9.94 1.74
C THR A 82 -51.02 9.50 3.04
N GLY A 83 -50.48 9.84 4.22
CA GLY A 83 -51.17 9.64 5.50
C GLY A 83 -50.32 10.02 6.73
N PRO A 84 -50.89 10.56 7.83
CA PRO A 84 -50.11 11.26 8.86
C PRO A 84 -49.90 10.48 10.19
N THR A 85 -48.80 10.86 10.87
CA THR A 85 -48.55 10.86 12.32
C THR A 85 -48.99 9.67 13.20
N THR A 86 -48.01 8.87 13.64
CA THR A 86 -47.94 8.37 15.03
C THR A 86 -46.49 8.34 15.50
N GLU A 87 -46.24 8.92 16.67
CA GLU A 87 -45.04 8.62 17.47
C GLU A 87 -45.08 7.13 17.85
N PHE A 88 -43.96 6.42 17.77
CA PHE A 88 -43.86 5.07 18.32
C PHE A 88 -42.46 4.78 18.84
N ASP A 89 -42.41 4.14 20.00
CA ASP A 89 -41.25 4.07 20.87
C ASP A 89 -40.06 3.28 20.33
N SER A 90 -38.89 3.71 20.81
CA SER A 90 -37.69 2.90 20.88
C SER A 90 -37.97 1.66 21.74
N HIS A 91 -37.75 0.44 21.24
CA HIS A 91 -37.19 -0.72 21.96
C HIS A 91 -37.33 -1.98 21.08
N ALA A 92 -36.24 -2.34 20.40
CA ALA A 92 -36.10 -3.64 19.73
C ALA A 92 -34.79 -4.28 20.22
N GLU A 93 -34.79 -4.73 21.47
CA GLU A 93 -33.83 -5.76 21.92
C GLU A 93 -34.18 -7.10 21.25
N GLY A 94 -33.17 -7.89 20.87
CA GLY A 94 -33.39 -9.29 20.48
C GLY A 94 -33.10 -9.68 19.03
N ALA A 95 -31.97 -9.24 18.46
CA ALA A 95 -31.38 -9.90 17.28
C ALA A 95 -29.84 -9.83 17.29
N PRO A 96 -29.13 -10.84 17.83
CA PRO A 96 -27.67 -10.92 17.74
C PRO A 96 -27.27 -11.44 16.35
N GLY A 97 -27.30 -10.58 15.34
CA GLY A 97 -26.93 -10.98 13.98
C GLY A 97 -27.05 -9.87 12.95
N ARG A 98 -25.90 -9.54 12.32
CA ARG A 98 -25.65 -8.36 11.46
C ARG A 98 -25.50 -7.09 12.31
N VAL A 99 -24.50 -6.24 12.06
CA VAL A 99 -23.92 -5.91 10.75
C VAL A 99 -22.39 -6.00 10.76
N GLN A 100 -21.78 -6.68 9.78
CA GLN A 100 -20.41 -6.36 9.36
C GLN A 100 -20.45 -4.99 8.65
N GLN A 101 -20.49 -3.92 9.43
CA GLN A 101 -20.44 -2.57 8.88
C GLN A 101 -18.98 -2.19 8.73
N TRP A 102 -18.46 -2.24 7.49
CA TRP A 102 -17.12 -1.74 7.18
C TRP A 102 -16.98 -0.33 7.73
N ARG A 103 -15.98 -0.12 8.59
CA ARG A 103 -15.76 1.18 9.22
C ARG A 103 -15.29 2.15 8.13
N ILE A 104 -14.56 1.68 7.12
CA ILE A 104 -14.10 2.50 6.02
C ILE A 104 -14.69 1.96 4.70
N GLN A 105 -15.43 2.83 4.00
CA GLN A 105 -16.13 2.48 2.76
C GLN A 105 -15.23 2.73 1.54
N PRO A 106 -15.34 1.94 0.46
CA PRO A 106 -14.75 2.27 -0.84
C PRO A 106 -15.08 3.69 -1.29
N GLY A 107 -14.14 4.34 -1.98
CA GLY A 107 -14.24 5.75 -2.36
C GLY A 107 -13.90 6.74 -1.23
N THR A 108 -13.47 6.27 -0.06
CA THR A 108 -13.01 7.12 1.05
C THR A 108 -11.50 7.31 1.01
N PHE A 109 -11.04 8.57 1.06
CA PHE A 109 -9.64 8.89 1.31
C PHE A 109 -9.32 8.82 2.80
N ILE A 110 -8.17 8.22 3.11
CA ILE A 110 -7.63 8.08 4.47
C ILE A 110 -6.18 8.56 4.52
N ALA A 111 -5.71 8.93 5.71
CA ALA A 111 -4.28 8.97 6.01
C ALA A 111 -3.87 7.69 6.75
N PHE A 112 -2.64 7.22 6.54
CA PHE A 112 -2.14 6.00 7.19
C PHE A 112 -0.61 6.00 7.40
N GLU A 113 -0.13 5.20 8.37
CA GLU A 113 1.28 4.85 8.60
C GLU A 113 1.39 3.36 8.98
N LEU A 114 2.58 2.77 8.85
CA LEU A 114 2.85 1.41 9.32
C LEU A 114 2.71 1.31 10.85
N ASP A 115 2.01 0.29 11.35
CA ASP A 115 1.91 0.02 12.79
C ASP A 115 3.13 -0.78 13.29
N THR A 116 4.29 -0.11 13.27
CA THR A 116 5.56 -0.67 13.73
C THR A 116 5.53 -1.16 15.19
N ASN A 117 4.62 -0.67 16.02
CA ASN A 117 4.46 -1.19 17.38
C ASN A 117 3.81 -2.58 17.34
N LEU A 118 2.72 -2.74 16.59
CA LEU A 118 2.08 -4.05 16.47
C LEU A 118 2.99 -5.08 15.79
N VAL A 119 3.77 -4.68 14.77
CA VAL A 119 4.77 -5.56 14.16
C VAL A 119 5.81 -6.00 15.19
N ALA A 120 6.29 -5.10 16.05
CA ALA A 120 7.20 -5.45 17.14
C ALA A 120 6.55 -6.38 18.19
N ASP A 121 5.29 -6.14 18.56
CA ASP A 121 4.55 -6.97 19.51
C ASP A 121 4.35 -8.41 18.98
N GLN A 122 4.22 -8.57 17.66
CA GLN A 122 4.08 -9.87 16.99
C GLN A 122 5.38 -10.70 16.90
N MET A 123 6.57 -10.12 17.20
CA MET A 123 7.85 -10.83 17.03
C MET A 123 8.15 -11.88 18.14
N GLN A 124 7.29 -11.99 19.16
CA GLN A 124 7.36 -12.99 20.26
C GLN A 124 8.68 -13.08 21.04
N THR A 125 9.66 -12.20 20.78
CA THR A 125 11.05 -12.36 21.25
C THR A 125 11.63 -11.02 21.69
N ASP A 126 11.92 -10.86 22.98
CA ASP A 126 12.63 -9.68 23.52
C ASP A 126 14.08 -9.65 23.03
N CYS A 127 14.30 -9.00 21.88
CA CYS A 127 15.59 -8.89 21.21
C CYS A 127 15.81 -7.48 20.65
N ALA A 128 17.07 -7.12 20.38
CA ALA A 128 17.42 -5.79 19.87
C ALA A 128 16.78 -5.44 18.50
N ALA A 129 16.21 -6.41 17.78
CA ALA A 129 15.42 -6.16 16.58
C ALA A 129 14.04 -5.57 16.91
N VAL A 130 13.40 -5.97 18.01
CA VAL A 130 12.11 -5.40 18.47
C VAL A 130 12.26 -3.91 18.77
N ASP A 131 13.31 -3.51 19.47
CA ASP A 131 13.59 -2.09 19.73
C ASP A 131 13.82 -1.29 18.45
N GLN A 132 14.54 -1.86 17.47
CA GLN A 132 14.75 -1.26 16.16
C GLN A 132 13.44 -1.13 15.36
N VAL A 133 12.54 -2.11 15.46
CA VAL A 133 11.22 -2.07 14.82
C VAL A 133 10.33 -1.03 15.49
N ARG A 134 10.24 -0.99 16.83
CA ARG A 134 9.47 0.05 17.56
C ARG A 134 9.95 1.47 17.23
N THR A 135 11.27 1.66 17.14
CA THR A 135 11.91 2.95 16.83
C THR A 135 12.06 3.23 15.33
N PHE A 136 11.54 2.35 14.46
CA PHE A 136 11.65 2.48 13.02
C PHE A 136 11.00 3.77 12.50
N SER A 137 11.75 4.52 11.69
CA SER A 137 11.26 5.77 11.10
C SER A 137 10.19 5.49 10.06
N LYS A 138 8.94 5.86 10.38
CA LYS A 138 7.78 5.76 9.49
C LYS A 138 7.26 7.12 9.06
N ASN A 139 6.79 7.20 7.83
CA ASN A 139 6.05 8.36 7.32
C ASN A 139 4.54 8.11 7.32
N ARG A 140 3.79 9.20 7.11
CA ARG A 140 2.36 9.14 6.83
C ARG A 140 2.09 9.37 5.35
N TYR A 141 1.07 8.68 4.86
CA TYR A 141 0.66 8.65 3.46
C TYR A 141 -0.83 8.96 3.36
N ILE A 142 -1.28 9.32 2.15
CA ILE A 142 -2.69 9.40 1.81
C ILE A 142 -2.98 8.29 0.80
N GLY A 143 -4.10 7.59 1.02
CA GLY A 143 -4.61 6.59 0.08
C GLY A 143 -6.11 6.70 -0.07
N LEU A 144 -6.60 6.29 -1.24
CA LEU A 144 -8.02 6.11 -1.51
C LEU A 144 -8.36 4.63 -1.41
N VAL A 145 -9.34 4.30 -0.57
CA VAL A 145 -9.84 2.93 -0.40
C VAL A 145 -10.60 2.51 -1.65
N LEU A 146 -10.09 1.47 -2.32
CA LEU A 146 -10.77 0.81 -3.44
C LEU A 146 -11.65 -0.34 -2.98
N TRP A 147 -11.21 -1.04 -1.93
CA TRP A 147 -11.89 -2.20 -1.37
C TRP A 147 -11.71 -2.25 0.15
N SER A 148 -12.73 -2.72 0.85
CA SER A 148 -12.71 -2.96 2.30
C SER A 148 -13.34 -4.31 2.57
N HIS A 149 -12.74 -5.08 3.47
CA HIS A 149 -13.19 -6.41 3.85
C HIS A 149 -12.97 -6.64 5.34
N THR A 150 -13.81 -7.46 5.96
CA THR A 150 -13.68 -7.81 7.38
C THR A 150 -13.72 -9.31 7.54
N TYR A 151 -12.72 -9.85 8.23
CA TYR A 151 -12.63 -11.27 8.60
C TYR A 151 -12.39 -11.40 10.10
N THR A 152 -12.69 -12.57 10.66
CA THR A 152 -12.41 -12.91 12.06
C THR A 152 -11.19 -13.81 12.14
N ILE A 153 -10.31 -13.52 13.08
CA ILE A 153 -9.27 -14.44 13.54
C ILE A 153 -9.84 -15.15 14.75
N GLU A 154 -10.00 -16.47 14.65
CA GLU A 154 -10.31 -17.31 15.82
C GLU A 154 -9.06 -17.36 16.71
N PRO A 155 -9.19 -17.27 18.04
CA PRO A 155 -8.05 -17.43 18.93
C PRO A 155 -7.40 -18.80 18.70
N GLU A 156 -6.07 -18.87 18.74
CA GLU A 156 -5.38 -20.17 18.69
C GLU A 156 -5.85 -21.00 19.88
N SER A 157 -6.33 -22.23 19.61
CA SER A 157 -6.64 -23.17 20.67
C SER A 157 -5.33 -23.61 21.33
N ASP A 158 -5.23 -23.47 22.65
CA ASP A 158 -4.11 -24.00 23.43
C ASP A 158 -3.93 -25.51 23.15
N ASP A 159 -2.68 -26.00 23.20
CA ASP A 159 -2.30 -27.38 22.83
C ASP A 159 -3.00 -28.49 23.66
N ASP A 160 -3.67 -28.13 24.75
CA ASP A 160 -4.49 -29.05 25.56
C ASP A 160 -5.92 -29.23 25.02
N GLY A 161 -6.30 -28.50 23.97
CA GLY A 161 -7.64 -28.49 23.39
C GLY A 161 -8.67 -27.74 24.23
N SER A 162 -8.24 -27.05 25.29
CA SER A 162 -9.08 -26.15 26.08
C SER A 162 -9.20 -24.82 25.36
N LEU A 163 -10.29 -24.62 24.62
CA LEU A 163 -10.69 -23.27 24.24
C LEU A 163 -10.87 -22.46 25.53
N SER A 164 -10.05 -21.41 25.71
CA SER A 164 -10.29 -20.40 26.72
C SER A 164 -11.54 -19.60 26.31
N ASP A 165 -12.70 -20.06 26.78
CA ASP A 165 -14.07 -19.69 26.37
C ASP A 165 -14.38 -18.18 26.47
N ASP A 166 -13.49 -17.42 27.12
CA ASP A 166 -13.59 -15.97 27.32
C ASP A 166 -12.79 -15.12 26.29
N SER A 167 -12.02 -15.72 25.37
CA SER A 167 -11.26 -14.99 24.34
C SER A 167 -12.13 -14.66 23.11
N PRO A 168 -12.57 -13.40 22.91
CA PRO A 168 -13.43 -13.07 21.76
C PRO A 168 -12.66 -13.15 20.44
N ALA A 169 -13.29 -13.72 19.41
CA ALA A 169 -12.72 -13.74 18.05
C ALA A 169 -12.39 -12.32 17.57
N GLU A 170 -11.16 -12.12 17.09
CA GLU A 170 -10.67 -10.79 16.76
C GLU A 170 -11.14 -10.38 15.35
N VAL A 171 -11.85 -9.26 15.24
CA VAL A 171 -12.33 -8.74 13.93
C VAL A 171 -11.26 -7.86 13.31
N VAL A 172 -10.74 -8.29 12.17
CA VAL A 172 -9.74 -7.57 11.37
C VAL A 172 -10.41 -6.95 10.15
N GLU A 173 -10.20 -5.65 9.94
CA GLU A 173 -10.59 -4.96 8.71
C GLU A 173 -9.37 -4.77 7.82
N GLU A 174 -9.51 -5.09 6.54
CA GLU A 174 -8.46 -5.01 5.55
C GLU A 174 -8.89 -4.09 4.41
N LEU A 175 -7.96 -3.24 3.96
CA LEU A 175 -8.20 -2.27 2.90
C LEU A 175 -7.22 -2.50 1.74
N ILE A 176 -7.72 -2.41 0.50
CA ILE A 176 -6.87 -2.15 -0.67
C ILE A 176 -6.94 -0.66 -0.95
N VAL A 177 -5.79 0.02 -0.92
CA VAL A 177 -5.70 1.46 -1.13
C VAL A 177 -4.76 1.80 -2.28
N ASN A 178 -5.15 2.72 -3.14
CA ASN A 178 -4.23 3.34 -4.09
C ASN A 178 -3.68 4.65 -3.53
N PHE A 179 -2.39 4.89 -3.73
CA PHE A 179 -1.71 6.08 -3.20
C PHE A 179 -2.23 7.38 -3.82
N VAL A 180 -2.13 8.45 -3.03
CA VAL A 180 -2.27 9.84 -3.49
C VAL A 180 -0.93 10.55 -3.37
N SER A 181 -0.56 11.34 -4.37
CA SER A 181 0.76 11.98 -4.48
C SER A 181 0.68 13.38 -5.10
N PRO A 182 1.54 14.34 -4.71
CA PRO A 182 1.70 15.62 -5.42
C PRO A 182 2.52 15.50 -6.72
N HIS A 183 3.07 14.32 -7.01
CA HIS A 183 3.81 14.01 -8.23
C HIS A 183 3.04 12.94 -9.03
N PRO A 184 3.20 12.88 -10.37
CA PRO A 184 2.72 11.74 -11.15
C PRO A 184 3.48 10.46 -10.78
N PRO A 185 2.94 9.27 -11.09
CA PRO A 185 3.64 8.00 -10.91
C PRO A 185 5.01 7.98 -11.63
N PRO A 186 5.97 7.15 -11.17
CA PRO A 186 7.22 6.95 -11.90
C PRO A 186 6.97 6.35 -13.30
N ALA A 187 8.00 6.42 -14.15
CA ALA A 187 8.02 5.66 -15.39
C ALA A 187 7.84 4.15 -15.13
N PRO A 188 7.33 3.37 -16.10
CA PRO A 188 6.65 3.82 -17.33
C PRO A 188 5.21 4.32 -17.08
N LEU A 189 4.73 4.28 -15.84
CA LEU A 189 3.32 4.48 -15.46
C LEU A 189 2.92 5.96 -15.33
N GLN A 190 3.62 6.88 -15.98
CA GLN A 190 3.41 8.32 -15.87
C GLN A 190 2.00 8.78 -16.28
N ALA A 191 1.21 7.95 -16.96
CA ALA A 191 -0.18 8.21 -17.32
C ALA A 191 -1.21 7.60 -16.34
N HIS A 192 -0.78 6.82 -15.34
CA HIS A 192 -1.64 6.02 -14.46
C HIS A 192 -2.11 6.81 -13.23
N TYR A 193 -2.76 7.95 -13.49
CA TYR A 193 -3.34 8.79 -12.45
C TYR A 193 -4.54 9.59 -12.93
N ILE A 194 -5.39 10.01 -11.99
CA ILE A 194 -6.42 11.04 -12.19
C ILE A 194 -6.15 12.20 -11.22
N PRO A 195 -6.21 13.48 -11.65
CA PRO A 195 -6.11 14.62 -10.74
C PRO A 195 -7.24 14.65 -9.71
N ILE A 196 -7.02 15.25 -8.54
CA ILE A 196 -8.03 15.44 -7.48
C ILE A 196 -8.36 16.93 -7.36
N ALA A 197 -9.64 17.29 -7.29
CA ALA A 197 -10.04 18.68 -7.08
C ALA A 197 -9.73 19.16 -5.64
N PRO A 198 -9.24 20.41 -5.45
CA PRO A 198 -9.01 21.44 -6.46
C PRO A 198 -7.63 21.37 -7.14
N MET A 199 -7.63 21.54 -8.47
CA MET A 199 -6.42 21.69 -9.30
C MET A 199 -6.22 23.14 -9.73
N SER A 200 -5.00 23.67 -9.61
CA SER A 200 -4.66 25.04 -10.03
C SER A 200 -4.35 25.17 -11.52
N SER A 201 -4.10 24.06 -12.23
CA SER A 201 -3.67 24.03 -13.62
C SER A 201 -4.40 22.96 -14.43
N LYS A 202 -4.31 23.03 -15.77
CA LYS A 202 -4.79 21.96 -16.64
C LYS A 202 -3.90 20.73 -16.47
N SER A 203 -4.51 19.60 -16.13
CA SER A 203 -3.84 18.31 -16.06
C SER A 203 -3.21 17.93 -17.42
N PRO A 204 -1.99 17.36 -17.44
CA PRO A 204 -1.38 16.82 -18.66
C PRO A 204 -2.26 15.78 -19.38
N ILE A 205 -3.08 15.04 -18.63
CA ILE A 205 -3.87 13.89 -19.13
C ILE A 205 -5.18 14.33 -19.82
N ASN A 206 -5.54 15.63 -19.79
CA ASN A 206 -6.80 16.16 -20.34
C ASN A 206 -8.08 15.54 -19.73
N GLU A 207 -7.97 14.87 -18.59
CA GLU A 207 -9.09 14.36 -17.79
C GLU A 207 -9.59 15.37 -16.76
N ALA A 208 -10.89 15.28 -16.45
CA ALA A 208 -11.50 16.06 -15.39
C ALA A 208 -11.00 15.60 -13.99
N PRO A 209 -10.64 16.52 -13.08
CA PRO A 209 -10.27 16.16 -11.71
C PRO A 209 -11.41 15.48 -10.95
N LEU A 210 -11.09 14.42 -10.20
CA LEU A 210 -11.98 13.72 -9.28
C LEU A 210 -12.61 14.71 -8.31
N GLN A 211 -13.93 14.66 -8.19
CA GLN A 211 -14.70 15.51 -7.28
C GLN A 211 -14.91 14.81 -5.93
N THR A 212 -14.61 15.52 -4.85
CA THR A 212 -14.82 15.04 -3.48
C THR A 212 -16.10 15.62 -2.87
N SER A 213 -16.65 14.94 -1.87
CA SER A 213 -17.80 15.40 -1.08
C SER A 213 -17.42 16.53 -0.11
N THR A 214 -16.24 16.41 0.50
CA THR A 214 -15.60 17.45 1.32
C THR A 214 -14.40 18.01 0.56
N LEU A 215 -14.17 19.33 0.61
CA LEU A 215 -13.03 19.97 -0.07
C LEU A 215 -11.71 19.33 0.38
N PHE A 216 -10.92 18.85 -0.59
CA PHE A 216 -9.65 18.19 -0.28
C PHE A 216 -8.63 19.23 0.25
N PRO A 217 -7.97 19.00 1.39
CA PRO A 217 -7.20 20.04 2.09
C PRO A 217 -5.85 20.35 1.43
N TYR A 218 -5.45 19.57 0.43
CA TYR A 218 -4.18 19.72 -0.29
C TYR A 218 -4.48 19.89 -1.80
N PRO A 219 -4.07 21.00 -2.43
CA PRO A 219 -4.26 21.21 -3.86
C PRO A 219 -3.22 20.44 -4.69
N ASN A 220 -3.51 20.25 -5.98
CA ASN A 220 -2.56 19.71 -6.97
C ASN A 220 -2.09 18.27 -6.64
N LEU A 221 -3.01 17.42 -6.20
CA LEU A 221 -2.76 16.00 -5.95
C LEU A 221 -3.29 15.11 -7.08
N TYR A 222 -2.66 13.95 -7.22
CA TYR A 222 -2.99 12.91 -8.17
C TYR A 222 -3.35 11.62 -7.42
N GLN A 223 -4.52 11.07 -7.76
CA GLN A 223 -4.92 9.71 -7.39
C GLN A 223 -4.21 8.74 -8.32
N TYR A 224 -3.35 7.86 -7.81
CA TYR A 224 -2.76 6.80 -8.62
C TYR A 224 -3.82 5.72 -8.94
N THR A 225 -3.77 5.13 -10.12
CA THR A 225 -4.78 4.14 -10.58
C THR A 225 -4.29 2.69 -10.49
N THR A 226 -2.98 2.44 -10.54
CA THR A 226 -2.42 1.07 -10.47
C THR A 226 -1.40 0.85 -9.35
N LEU A 227 -1.12 1.88 -8.54
CA LEU A 227 -0.09 1.85 -7.51
C LEU A 227 -0.70 2.10 -6.13
N GLY A 228 -0.38 1.22 -5.18
CA GLY A 228 -1.12 1.12 -3.93
C GLY A 228 -0.52 0.12 -2.95
N THR A 229 -1.25 -0.16 -1.88
CA THR A 229 -0.88 -1.13 -0.87
C THR A 229 -2.12 -1.80 -0.25
N ARG A 230 -1.90 -2.91 0.45
CA ARG A 230 -2.93 -3.67 1.18
C ARG A 230 -2.66 -3.50 2.68
N LEU A 231 -3.62 -2.94 3.41
CA LEU A 231 -3.48 -2.50 4.80
C LEU A 231 -4.35 -3.34 5.73
N GLU A 232 -3.82 -3.67 6.89
CA GLU A 232 -4.53 -4.34 7.97
C GLU A 232 -4.82 -3.33 9.10
N VAL A 233 -6.10 -3.00 9.30
CA VAL A 233 -6.57 -1.86 10.10
C VAL A 233 -6.90 -2.28 11.52
N ARG A 234 -5.84 -2.31 12.34
CA ARG A 234 -5.90 -2.65 13.76
C ARG A 234 -6.16 -1.39 14.61
N THR A 235 -5.42 -0.32 14.34
CA THR A 235 -5.63 1.00 14.98
C THR A 235 -6.36 1.96 14.04
N MET A 236 -7.58 2.41 14.40
CA MET A 236 -8.32 3.43 13.65
C MET A 236 -8.55 4.69 14.51
N HIS A 237 -8.22 5.84 13.94
CA HIS A 237 -8.47 7.17 14.50
C HIS A 237 -9.65 7.83 13.80
N ASP A 238 -10.71 8.05 14.58
CA ASP A 238 -11.96 8.62 14.11
C ASP A 238 -11.90 10.14 13.90
N SER A 239 -12.74 10.63 12.98
CA SER A 239 -12.95 12.05 12.74
C SER A 239 -14.41 12.32 12.34
N SER A 240 -14.90 13.50 12.67
CA SER A 240 -16.17 14.02 12.16
C SER A 240 -16.07 14.44 10.70
N LEU A 241 -14.86 14.74 10.20
CA LEU A 241 -14.62 14.97 8.79
C LEU A 241 -14.43 13.65 8.05
N ARG A 242 -15.03 13.57 6.86
CA ARG A 242 -14.89 12.45 5.94
C ARG A 242 -14.56 12.99 4.55
N PHE A 243 -13.51 12.46 3.95
CA PHE A 243 -13.07 12.84 2.62
C PHE A 243 -13.44 11.73 1.65
N GLY A 244 -14.68 11.75 1.15
CA GLY A 244 -15.14 10.80 0.14
C GLY A 244 -15.03 11.39 -1.27
N LEU A 245 -14.95 10.52 -2.28
CA LEU A 245 -15.39 10.86 -3.63
C LEU A 245 -16.90 11.13 -3.65
N LYS A 246 -17.37 11.87 -4.65
CA LYS A 246 -18.80 11.88 -5.00
C LYS A 246 -19.18 10.53 -5.62
N GLU A 247 -20.44 10.13 -5.47
CA GLU A 247 -20.93 8.79 -5.85
C GLU A 247 -20.59 8.43 -7.31
N ASP A 248 -20.84 9.34 -8.26
CA ASP A 248 -20.54 9.14 -9.68
C ASP A 248 -19.04 9.07 -10.01
N GLU A 249 -18.18 9.66 -9.18
CA GLU A 249 -16.72 9.72 -9.42
C GLU A 249 -16.02 8.40 -9.10
N PHE A 250 -16.58 7.59 -8.20
CA PHE A 250 -16.01 6.28 -7.88
C PHE A 250 -16.14 5.30 -9.06
N GLY A 251 -17.29 5.33 -9.78
CA GLY A 251 -17.47 4.55 -11.00
C GLY A 251 -16.49 4.95 -12.11
N ARG A 252 -16.32 6.27 -12.33
CA ARG A 252 -15.34 6.80 -13.29
C ARG A 252 -13.91 6.40 -12.96
N LEU A 253 -13.56 6.35 -11.67
CA LEU A 253 -12.26 5.86 -11.23
C LEU A 253 -12.10 4.36 -11.49
N ASP A 254 -13.08 3.51 -11.14
CA ASP A 254 -13.02 2.05 -11.36
C ASP A 254 -12.83 1.71 -12.84
N GLU A 255 -13.56 2.40 -13.74
CA GLU A 255 -13.37 2.28 -15.19
C GLU A 255 -11.93 2.61 -15.61
N ARG A 256 -11.35 3.70 -15.09
CA ARG A 256 -9.98 4.10 -15.40
C ARG A 256 -8.94 3.12 -14.84
N ILE A 257 -9.16 2.63 -13.61
CA ILE A 257 -8.34 1.58 -12.98
C ILE A 257 -8.33 0.32 -13.86
N ALA A 258 -9.49 -0.14 -14.32
CA ALA A 258 -9.60 -1.31 -15.18
C ALA A 258 -8.83 -1.14 -16.51
N LEU A 259 -8.88 0.05 -17.12
CA LEU A 259 -8.10 0.38 -18.32
C LEU A 259 -6.59 0.37 -18.05
N ASP A 260 -6.14 1.05 -17.00
CA ASP A 260 -4.72 1.18 -16.68
C ASP A 260 -4.10 -0.16 -16.22
N PHE A 261 -4.83 -1.02 -15.51
CA PHE A 261 -4.41 -2.42 -15.24
C PHE A 261 -4.32 -3.25 -16.52
N GLY A 262 -5.22 -3.03 -17.48
CA GLY A 262 -5.15 -3.64 -18.82
C GLY A 262 -3.96 -3.17 -19.67
N VAL A 263 -3.35 -2.03 -19.35
CA VAL A 263 -2.05 -1.58 -19.88
C VAL A 263 -0.90 -2.19 -19.08
N LEU A 264 -0.98 -2.17 -17.74
CA LEU A 264 0.05 -2.71 -16.84
C LEU A 264 0.35 -4.18 -17.12
N GLY A 265 -0.68 -5.01 -17.35
CA GLY A 265 -0.51 -6.43 -17.68
C GLY A 265 0.18 -6.71 -19.03
N LYS A 266 0.39 -5.69 -19.87
CA LYS A 266 1.12 -5.78 -21.14
C LYS A 266 2.56 -5.27 -21.03
N LEU A 267 2.90 -4.57 -19.96
CA LEU A 267 4.26 -4.13 -19.70
C LEU A 267 5.11 -5.34 -19.26
N GLY A 268 6.29 -5.48 -19.86
CA GLY A 268 7.28 -6.46 -19.43
C GLY A 268 7.82 -6.15 -18.03
N PRO A 269 8.60 -7.07 -17.42
CA PRO A 269 9.18 -6.89 -16.09
C PRO A 269 10.34 -5.87 -16.04
N GLU A 270 10.39 -4.89 -16.94
CA GLU A 270 11.58 -4.07 -17.20
C GLU A 270 11.73 -2.80 -16.34
N ASP A 271 10.69 -2.40 -15.59
CA ASP A 271 10.82 -1.32 -14.59
C ASP A 271 10.58 -1.82 -13.17
N GLU A 272 11.68 -1.99 -12.45
CA GLU A 272 11.73 -2.45 -11.07
C GLU A 272 11.02 -1.49 -10.10
N LYS A 273 11.10 -0.16 -10.33
CA LYS A 273 10.51 0.85 -9.44
C LYS A 273 8.99 0.89 -9.55
N ALA A 274 8.47 0.73 -10.77
CA ALA A 274 7.05 0.59 -11.00
C ALA A 274 6.49 -0.71 -10.40
N GLN A 275 7.23 -1.82 -10.49
CA GLN A 275 6.83 -3.11 -9.92
C GLN A 275 6.74 -3.06 -8.40
N ARG A 276 7.74 -2.51 -7.71
CA ARG A 276 7.74 -2.38 -6.24
C ARG A 276 6.60 -1.52 -5.66
N LEU A 277 5.94 -0.71 -6.49
CA LEU A 277 4.79 0.13 -6.11
C LEU A 277 3.42 -0.47 -6.47
N LYS A 278 3.38 -1.64 -7.13
CA LYS A 278 2.12 -2.40 -7.32
C LYS A 278 1.52 -2.74 -5.96
N VAL A 279 0.20 -2.91 -5.92
CA VAL A 279 -0.49 -3.45 -4.74
C VAL A 279 0.08 -4.85 -4.43
N PRO A 280 0.71 -5.07 -3.26
CA PRO A 280 1.26 -6.37 -2.88
C PRO A 280 0.14 -7.35 -2.52
N MET A 281 0.44 -8.64 -2.58
CA MET A 281 -0.52 -9.68 -2.18
C MET A 281 -0.62 -9.85 -0.65
N TYR A 282 0.41 -9.48 0.11
CA TYR A 282 0.39 -9.50 1.58
C TYR A 282 -0.21 -8.19 2.16
N SER A 283 -0.81 -8.30 3.34
CA SER A 283 -1.39 -7.16 4.07
C SER A 283 -0.39 -6.63 5.10
N LEU A 284 -0.31 -5.31 5.27
CA LEU A 284 0.61 -4.64 6.19
C LEU A 284 -0.14 -4.05 7.40
N PRO A 285 0.26 -4.36 8.65
CA PRO A 285 -0.25 -3.71 9.84
C PRO A 285 -0.16 -2.18 9.75
N ALA A 286 -1.31 -1.51 9.92
CA ALA A 286 -1.42 -0.07 9.69
C ALA A 286 -2.28 0.64 10.73
N ARG A 287 -1.87 1.87 11.03
CA ARG A 287 -2.66 2.85 11.76
C ARG A 287 -3.34 3.74 10.73
N VAL A 288 -4.65 3.93 10.85
CA VAL A 288 -5.46 4.67 9.88
C VAL A 288 -6.17 5.85 10.53
N TRP A 289 -6.17 7.00 9.87
CA TRP A 289 -6.95 8.18 10.22
C TRP A 289 -7.99 8.46 9.14
N ARG A 290 -9.25 8.65 9.55
CA ARG A 290 -10.31 9.13 8.64
C ARG A 290 -10.12 10.58 8.18
N ASP A 291 -9.28 11.34 8.88
CA ASP A 291 -8.93 12.71 8.52
C ASP A 291 -7.61 12.76 7.73
N VAL A 292 -7.68 13.08 6.44
CA VAL A 292 -6.49 13.10 5.57
C VAL A 292 -5.49 14.20 5.97
N ARG A 293 -5.90 15.19 6.78
CA ARG A 293 -5.00 16.25 7.31
C ARG A 293 -3.93 15.69 8.25
N GLU A 294 -4.15 14.49 8.79
CA GLU A 294 -3.18 13.80 9.65
C GLU A 294 -1.92 13.36 8.88
N ALA A 295 -1.97 13.29 7.55
CA ALA A 295 -0.80 12.97 6.72
C ALA A 295 0.33 14.00 6.86
N SER A 296 0.02 15.28 7.07
CA SER A 296 1.03 16.34 7.23
C SER A 296 1.66 16.43 8.63
N HIS A 297 1.25 15.58 9.58
CA HIS A 297 1.72 15.62 10.98
C HIS A 297 2.96 14.73 11.24
N SER A 298 3.74 14.41 10.22
CA SER A 298 5.03 13.72 10.37
C SER A 298 6.00 14.55 11.24
N HIS A 299 6.76 13.85 12.10
CA HIS A 299 7.39 14.45 13.29
C HIS A 299 8.24 15.71 13.01
N GLY A 300 7.78 16.85 13.51
CA GLY A 300 8.63 17.97 13.92
C GLY A 300 8.79 19.16 12.96
N LEU A 301 8.32 19.10 11.72
CA LEU A 301 8.51 20.20 10.75
C LEU A 301 7.19 20.73 10.18
N LYS A 302 6.78 21.92 10.65
CA LYS A 302 5.69 22.71 10.06
C LYS A 302 6.11 23.28 8.70
N LYS A 303 6.08 22.44 7.66
CA LYS A 303 6.03 22.91 6.27
C LYS A 303 4.63 23.41 5.94
N SER A 304 4.51 24.30 4.96
CA SER A 304 3.23 24.84 4.50
C SER A 304 3.01 24.50 3.04
N GLY A 305 1.88 23.87 2.71
CA GLY A 305 1.49 23.53 1.33
C GLY A 305 1.65 22.05 0.98
N SER A 306 1.63 21.73 -0.32
CA SER A 306 1.66 20.35 -0.83
C SER A 306 2.98 19.60 -0.56
N GLU A 307 4.04 20.30 -0.14
CA GLU A 307 5.31 19.68 0.31
C GLU A 307 5.20 18.81 1.57
N CYS A 308 4.03 18.79 2.22
CA CYS A 308 3.80 18.00 3.43
C CYS A 308 3.38 16.55 3.15
N ILE A 309 3.11 16.17 1.89
CA ILE A 309 2.68 14.81 1.54
C ILE A 309 3.90 13.97 1.13
N THR A 310 4.15 12.90 1.87
CA THR A 310 5.25 11.96 1.59
C THR A 310 5.02 11.26 0.25
N HIS A 311 6.06 11.23 -0.59
CA HIS A 311 6.00 10.52 -1.87
C HIS A 311 5.90 8.99 -1.66
N PRO A 312 5.00 8.28 -2.37
CA PRO A 312 4.77 6.83 -2.16
C PRO A 312 6.00 5.93 -2.29
N SER A 313 7.04 6.32 -3.03
CA SER A 313 8.29 5.53 -3.08
C SER A 313 8.96 5.37 -1.71
N LYS A 314 8.71 6.28 -0.75
CA LYS A 314 9.18 6.12 0.63
C LYS A 314 8.49 4.99 1.38
N PHE A 315 7.26 4.63 1.01
CA PHE A 315 6.58 3.50 1.62
C PHE A 315 7.28 2.19 1.25
N VAL A 316 7.75 2.07 0.00
CA VAL A 316 8.58 0.94 -0.46
C VAL A 316 9.89 0.88 0.30
N ASP A 317 10.62 2.02 0.40
CA ASP A 317 11.86 2.11 1.19
C ASP A 317 11.64 1.66 2.66
N GLU A 318 10.49 2.03 3.25
CA GLU A 318 10.09 1.67 4.62
C GLU A 318 9.74 0.18 4.76
N VAL A 319 8.93 -0.38 3.87
CA VAL A 319 8.55 -1.81 3.91
C VAL A 319 9.77 -2.70 3.69
N GLU A 320 10.64 -2.37 2.73
CA GLU A 320 11.91 -3.10 2.54
C GLU A 320 12.85 -2.96 3.74
N GLY A 321 12.90 -1.78 4.37
CA GLY A 321 13.68 -1.55 5.58
C GLY A 321 13.17 -2.40 6.75
N LEU A 322 11.86 -2.45 6.94
CA LEU A 322 11.19 -3.23 7.98
C LEU A 322 11.34 -4.74 7.75
N ALA A 323 11.23 -5.20 6.49
CA ALA A 323 11.39 -6.61 6.14
C ALA A 323 12.80 -7.16 6.40
N ARG A 324 13.84 -6.30 6.35
CA ARG A 324 15.20 -6.68 6.76
C ARG A 324 15.34 -6.88 8.27
N LEU A 325 14.48 -6.25 9.08
CA LEU A 325 14.43 -6.40 10.53
C LEU A 325 13.51 -7.56 10.97
N VAL A 326 12.50 -7.88 10.15
CA VAL A 326 11.48 -8.89 10.43
C VAL A 326 11.53 -9.98 9.34
N PRO A 327 12.30 -11.08 9.54
CA PRO A 327 12.50 -12.11 8.52
C PRO A 327 11.19 -12.73 7.99
N ALA A 328 10.15 -12.80 8.80
CA ALA A 328 8.85 -13.31 8.37
C ALA A 328 8.10 -12.36 7.42
N LEU A 329 8.31 -11.04 7.54
CA LEU A 329 7.83 -10.07 6.54
C LEU A 329 8.60 -10.21 5.23
N ALA A 330 9.91 -10.46 5.30
CA ALA A 330 10.72 -10.80 4.12
C ALA A 330 10.25 -12.10 3.43
N PHE A 331 9.81 -13.10 4.21
CA PHE A 331 9.22 -14.33 3.67
C PHE A 331 7.89 -14.06 2.95
N ALA A 332 6.99 -13.28 3.56
CA ALA A 332 5.72 -12.88 2.95
C ALA A 332 5.91 -12.07 1.65
N MET A 333 6.99 -11.28 1.55
CA MET A 333 7.39 -10.58 0.32
C MET A 333 7.92 -11.55 -0.75
N ALA A 334 8.71 -12.55 -0.38
CA ALA A 334 9.28 -13.52 -1.31
C ALA A 334 8.22 -14.45 -1.94
N ASP A 335 7.22 -14.90 -1.16
CA ASP A 335 6.15 -15.78 -1.65
C ASP A 335 5.27 -15.11 -2.73
N SER A 336 5.12 -13.78 -2.71
CA SER A 336 4.41 -13.06 -3.78
C SER A 336 5.12 -13.15 -5.13
N ASP A 337 6.45 -13.08 -5.17
CA ASP A 337 7.22 -13.09 -6.43
C ASP A 337 7.20 -14.46 -7.11
N VAL A 338 7.25 -15.54 -6.32
CA VAL A 338 7.22 -16.94 -6.82
C VAL A 338 5.87 -17.26 -7.49
N THR A 339 4.78 -16.71 -6.96
CA THR A 339 3.42 -16.96 -7.45
C THR A 339 3.17 -16.33 -8.83
N GLU A 340 3.73 -15.13 -9.10
CA GLU A 340 3.67 -14.52 -10.44
C GLU A 340 4.48 -15.34 -11.48
N GLN A 341 5.62 -15.93 -11.09
CA GLN A 341 6.48 -16.69 -12.01
C GLN A 341 5.87 -18.06 -12.39
N SER A 342 5.38 -18.83 -11.42
CA SER A 342 4.81 -20.17 -11.67
C SER A 342 3.62 -20.14 -12.64
N SER A 343 2.88 -19.03 -12.67
CA SER A 343 1.73 -18.81 -13.56
C SER A 343 2.10 -18.66 -15.05
N ARG A 344 3.39 -18.49 -15.40
CA ARG A 344 3.84 -18.32 -16.80
C ARG A 344 4.31 -19.61 -17.48
N GLU A 345 4.58 -20.69 -16.74
CA GLU A 345 5.14 -21.94 -17.27
C GLU A 345 4.09 -23.05 -17.50
N GLN A 346 2.94 -22.74 -18.10
CA GLN A 346 2.10 -23.78 -18.69
C GLN A 346 2.48 -24.03 -20.16
N PRO A 347 3.11 -25.17 -20.50
CA PRO A 347 3.47 -25.46 -21.88
C PRO A 347 2.21 -25.70 -22.71
N SER A 348 2.05 -24.91 -23.77
CA SER A 348 0.99 -25.08 -24.77
C SER A 348 1.17 -26.40 -25.53
N HIS A 349 0.60 -27.48 -25.01
CA HIS A 349 0.44 -28.73 -25.75
C HIS A 349 -0.45 -28.49 -26.97
N LYS A 350 0.19 -28.38 -28.14
CA LYS A 350 -0.50 -28.46 -29.42
C LYS A 350 -0.99 -29.90 -29.64
N LEU A 351 -2.27 -30.04 -29.93
CA LEU A 351 -2.88 -31.20 -30.56
C LEU A 351 -2.82 -31.07 -32.09
#